data_AF-A0A118K6X7-F1
#
_entry.id   AF-A0A118K6X7-F1
#
_cell.length_a   1.000
_cell.length_b   1.000
_cell.length_c   1.000
_cell.angle_alpha   90.00
_cell.angle_beta   90.00
_cell.angle_gamma   90.00
#
_symmetry.space_group_name_H-M   'P 1'
#
loop_
_entity.id
_entity.type
_entity.pdbx_description
1 polymer ?
#
loop_
_entity_poly.entity_id
_entity_poly.type
_entity_poly.pdbx_seq_one_letter_code
_entity_poly.pdbx_strand_id
1 'polypeptide(L)' 'MNKYASNVVKKDTARGLAYLHEGMDFQIIFRDFKSSNILQDDQWNAKLSDFGLALLGPTEGLTHVTIC' A
#
# COMPACT_ATOMS: atom_id res chain seq x y z
N MET A 1 -0.21 11.28 -19.63
CA MET A 1 -0.93 10.07 -19.15
C MET A 1 -2.35 10.11 -19.69
N ASN A 2 -2.81 9.03 -20.34
CA ASN A 2 -4.21 8.96 -20.82
C ASN A 2 -5.15 8.48 -19.69
N LYS A 3 -6.47 8.62 -19.89
CA LYS A 3 -7.47 8.23 -18.89
C LYS A 3 -7.38 6.74 -18.50
N TYR A 4 -7.01 5.88 -19.44
CA TYR A 4 -6.89 4.44 -19.21
C TYR A 4 -5.73 4.13 -18.24
N ALA A 5 -4.54 4.66 -18.52
CA ALA A 5 -3.36 4.55 -17.66
C ALA A 5 -3.63 5.11 -16.25
N SER A 6 -4.35 6.24 -16.15
CA SER A 6 -4.74 6.79 -14.83
C SER A 6 -5.64 5.83 -14.03
N ASN A 7 -6.54 5.11 -14.69
CA ASN A 7 -7.42 4.14 -14.03
C ASN A 7 -6.65 2.90 -13.55
N VAL A 8 -5.67 2.44 -14.34
CA VAL A 8 -4.79 1.31 -13.96
C VAL A 8 -4.03 1.67 -12.68
N VAL A 9 -3.37 2.84 -12.67
CA VAL A 9 -2.61 3.31 -11.50
C VAL A 9 -3.46 3.35 -10.23
N LYS A 10 -4.68 3.90 -10.30
CA LYS A 10 -5.60 3.96 -9.16
C LYS A 10 -5.99 2.57 -8.67
N LYS A 11 -6.34 1.67 -9.60
CA LYS A 11 -6.76 0.31 -9.28
C LYS A 11 -5.64 -0.49 -8.64
N ASP A 12 -4.44 -0.40 -9.19
CA ASP A 12 -3.27 -1.11 -8.67
C ASP A 12 -2.83 -0.57 -7.30
N THR A 13 -2.87 0.74 -7.11
CA THR A 13 -2.60 1.35 -5.80
C THR A 13 -3.57 0.84 -4.74
N ALA A 14 -4.88 0.85 -5.03
CA ALA A 14 -5.90 0.36 -4.10
C ALA A 14 -5.73 -1.15 -3.82
N ARG A 15 -5.42 -1.93 -4.85
CA ARG A 15 -5.14 -3.37 -4.72
C ARG A 15 -3.90 -3.64 -3.87
N GLY A 16 -2.84 -2.87 -4.05
CA GLY A 16 -1.63 -2.96 -3.24
C GLY A 16 -1.92 -2.68 -1.76
N LEU A 17 -2.67 -1.61 -1.47
CA LEU A 17 -3.04 -1.29 -0.09
C LEU A 17 -3.97 -2.34 0.53
N ALA A 18 -4.96 -2.82 -0.22
CA ALA A 18 -5.84 -3.91 0.25
C ALA A 18 -5.06 -5.20 0.52
N TYR A 19 -4.08 -5.53 -0.32
CA TYR A 19 -3.23 -6.70 -0.10
C TYR A 19 -2.45 -6.61 1.22
N LEU A 20 -1.91 -5.43 1.56
CA LEU A 20 -1.21 -5.23 2.83
C LEU A 20 -2.13 -5.36 4.06
N HIS A 21 -3.41 -4.99 3.94
CA HIS A 21 -4.35 -5.00 5.06
C HIS A 21 -5.10 -6.32 5.22
N GLU A 22 -5.37 -7.04 4.13
CA GLU A 22 -6.32 -8.16 4.12
C GLU A 22 -5.84 -9.36 3.29
N GLY A 23 -4.82 -9.19 2.46
CA GLY A 23 -4.33 -10.23 1.55
C GLY A 23 -3.22 -11.12 2.10
N MET A 24 -2.77 -10.86 3.34
CA MET A 24 -1.67 -11.54 4.01
C MET A 24 -2.16 -12.11 5.36
N ASP A 25 -1.47 -13.12 5.87
CA ASP A 25 -1.76 -13.72 7.20
C ASP A 25 -1.53 -12.74 8.37
N PHE A 26 -0.87 -11.61 8.10
CA PHE A 26 -0.65 -10.52 9.02
C PHE A 26 -0.88 -9.20 8.30
N GLN A 27 -1.31 -8.18 9.03
CA GLN A 27 -1.50 -6.85 8.46
C GLN A 27 -0.17 -6.10 8.39
N ILE A 28 0.03 -5.29 7.36
CA ILE A 28 1.07 -4.26 7.29
C ILE A 28 0.39 -2.90 7.24
N ILE A 29 0.70 -2.05 8.21
CA ILE A 29 0.32 -0.64 8.23
C ILE A 29 1.40 0.13 7.46
N PHE A 30 1.07 0.60 6.25
CA PHE A 30 2.05 1.26 5.36
C PHE A 30 2.58 2.61 5.91
N ARG A 31 1.72 3.37 6.60
CA ARG A 31 1.97 4.66 7.27
C ARG A 31 2.49 5.83 6.43
N ASP A 32 3.07 5.61 5.26
CA ASP A 32 3.57 6.67 4.36
C ASP A 32 2.85 6.65 3.00
N PHE A 33 1.51 6.67 3.04
CA PHE A 33 0.70 6.65 1.82
C PHE A 33 0.66 8.03 1.15
N LYS A 34 1.49 8.21 0.13
CA LYS A 34 1.61 9.43 -0.67
C LYS A 34 1.97 9.13 -2.12
N SER A 35 1.69 10.07 -3.03
CA SER A 35 1.93 9.88 -4.47
C SER A 35 3.39 9.63 -4.83
N SER A 36 4.35 10.23 -4.11
CA SER A 36 5.78 10.00 -4.34
C SER A 36 6.23 8.57 -4.05
N ASN A 37 5.47 7.82 -3.25
CA ASN A 37 5.75 6.43 -2.91
C ASN A 37 4.99 5.43 -3.80
N ILE A 38 4.21 5.93 -4.77
CA ILE A 38 3.53 5.11 -5.77
C ILE A 38 4.37 5.18 -7.06
N LEU A 39 5.18 4.16 -7.29
CA LEU A 39 6.01 4.05 -8.49
C LEU A 39 5.19 3.49 -9.64
N GLN A 40 5.57 3.86 -10.86
CA GLN A 40 4.98 3.35 -12.09
C GLN A 40 6.09 2.71 -12.92
N ASP A 41 5.80 1.53 -13.48
CA ASP A 41 6.69 0.92 -14.47
C ASP A 41 6.34 1.36 -15.90
N ASP A 42 7.10 0.88 -16.89
CA ASP A 42 6.94 1.23 -18.30
C ASP A 42 5.58 0.80 -18.88
N GLN A 43 4.83 -0.04 -18.16
CA GLN A 43 3.51 -0.53 -18.53
C GLN A 43 2.38 0.19 -17.79
N TRP A 44 2.68 1.27 -17.04
CA TRP A 44 1.73 2.02 -16.21
C TRP A 44 1.12 1.24 -15.05
N ASN A 45 1.73 0.13 -14.63
CA ASN A 45 1.30 -0.56 -13.42
C ASN A 45 1.83 0.20 -12.21
N ALA A 46 1.00 0.37 -11.18
CA ALA A 46 1.42 1.04 -9.95
C ALA A 46 1.99 0.03 -8.92
N LYS A 47 3.03 0.44 -8.20
CA LYS A 47 3.66 -0.33 -7.13
C LYS A 47 3.90 0.57 -5.92
N LEU A 48 3.53 0.08 -4.73
CA LEU A 48 3.88 0.74 -3.48
C LEU A 48 5.39 0.58 -3.25
N SER A 49 6.04 1.64 -2.75
CA SER A 49 7.47 1.70 -2.47
C SER A 49 7.73 2.39 -1.13
N ASP A 50 8.98 2.39 -0.66
CA ASP A 50 9.38 3.00 0.61
C ASP A 50 8.57 2.53 1.82
N PHE A 51 8.86 1.30 2.23
CA PHE A 51 8.32 0.69 3.45
C PHE A 51 9.13 1.05 4.70
N GLY A 52 9.97 2.11 4.65
CA GLY A 52 10.82 2.51 5.79
C GLY A 52 10.04 2.89 7.04
N LEU A 53 8.78 3.32 6.86
CA LEU A 53 7.82 3.56 7.93
C LEU A 53 6.77 2.46 8.06
N ALA A 54 6.83 1.36 7.32
CA ALA A 54 5.81 0.32 7.47
C ALA A 54 5.93 -0.37 8.85
N LEU A 55 4.81 -0.86 9.38
CA LEU A 55 4.77 -1.57 10.66
C LEU A 55 3.85 -2.78 10.55
N LEU A 56 4.17 -3.85 11.28
CA LEU A 56 3.23 -4.94 11.47
C LEU A 56 1.99 -4.41 12.20
N GLY A 57 0.82 -4.80 11.70
CA GLY A 57 -0.44 -4.50 12.34
C GLY A 57 -0.62 -5.25 13.66
N PRO A 58 -1.69 -4.94 14.39
CA PRO A 58 -1.97 -5.59 15.66
C PRO A 58 -2.20 -7.09 15.48
N THR A 59 -1.76 -7.89 16.45
CA THR A 59 -2.12 -9.31 16.54
C THR A 59 -3.60 -9.46 16.87
N GLU A 60 -4.16 -10.65 16.64
CA GLU A 60 -5.57 -10.94 16.93
C GLU A 60 -5.98 -10.50 18.34
N GLY A 61 -7.13 -9.82 18.43
CA GLY A 61 -7.66 -9.28 19.68
C GLY A 61 -7.14 -7.89 20.08
N LEU A 62 -6.13 -7.35 19.38
CA LEU A 62 -5.63 -5.99 19.59
C LEU A 62 -6.12 -5.04 18.48
N THR A 63 -6.34 -3.76 18.82
CA THR A 63 -6.86 -2.75 17.89
C THR A 63 -5.87 -1.62 17.61
N HIS A 64 -4.79 -1.51 18.37
CA HIS A 64 -3.84 -0.40 18.31
C HIS A 64 -2.41 -0.93 18.26
N VAL A 65 -1.55 -0.22 17.53
CA VAL A 65 -0.11 -0.43 17.57
C VAL A 65 0.52 0.81 18.21
N THR A 66 1.41 0.60 19.19
CA THR A 66 2.14 1.68 19.85
C THR A 66 3.51 1.82 19.20
N ILE A 67 3.91 3.06 18.95
CA ILE A 67 5.24 3.42 18.46
C ILE A 67 5.93 4.23 19.56
N CYS A 68 7.16 3.82 19.90
CA CYS A 68 8.00 4.48 20.89
C CYS A 68 8.75 5.68 20.31
#